data_AF-A0A971KNE1-F1
#
_entry.id   AF-A0A971KNE1-F1
#
_cell.length_a   1.000
_cell.length_b   1.000
_cell.length_c   1.000
_cell.angle_alpha   90.00
_cell.angle_beta   90.00
_cell.angle_gamma   90.00
#
_symmetry.space_group_name_H-M   'P 1'
#
loop_
_entity.id
_entity.type
_entity.pdbx_description
1 polymer ?
#
loop_
_entity_poly.entity_id
_entity_poly.type
_entity_poly.pdbx_seq_one_letter_code
_entity_poly.pdbx_strand_id
1 'polypeptide(L)'
;MNRKAFTLIELLAVIVVLAIILVISIPRILKVIENSQIESIRVGAENLVKAASDRLLDLSFNVPVDKKYTISGGIFVGDSIPYNGTLPDQGIIYVTYNGYVAIMLFNGTLCAKKEFNEKRVSVTKDSICILNVPESVDESCFDYSSSVTEATVIGYDLSCSKNVIIPSTLGGKTLTIIGSSAFDNIGLTSVIIPNTVNTIGSNSFQNNFLKSIILPNSVTTISSYAFSGNIINNINIPTSVNTIGVSAFENNQLTNLSISNGVGSIEERAFYGNQLTSLSIPSTVNSIGIEAFVNNSIVNINMPSLVDVSSTSISNNFYNSYVTTYSRAAGNYTSTCQTCIWSKS
;
A
#
# COMPACT_ATOMS: atom_id res chain seq x y z
N MET A 1 20.15 -53.48 9.88
CA MET A 1 21.05 -52.58 10.62
C MET A 1 20.26 -51.34 11.00
N ASN A 2 19.82 -51.25 12.26
CA ASN A 2 19.07 -50.10 12.78
C ASN A 2 19.98 -48.87 12.80
N ARG A 3 19.72 -47.90 11.91
CA ARG A 3 20.35 -46.58 12.00
C ARG A 3 19.79 -45.90 13.25
N LYS A 4 20.62 -45.76 14.30
CA LYS A 4 20.29 -44.87 15.41
C LYS A 4 20.12 -43.45 14.84
N ALA A 5 18.93 -42.88 15.00
CA ALA A 5 18.71 -41.48 14.70
C ALA A 5 19.52 -40.66 15.71
N PHE A 6 20.40 -39.80 15.22
CA PHE A 6 21.12 -38.86 16.07
C PHE A 6 20.12 -37.96 16.79
N THR A 7 20.33 -37.72 18.08
CA THR A 7 19.52 -36.75 18.81
C THR A 7 19.79 -35.34 18.24
N LEU A 8 18.82 -34.44 18.37
CA LEU A 8 18.93 -33.07 17.82
C LEU A 8 20.19 -32.35 18.34
N ILE A 9 20.60 -32.63 19.59
CA ILE A 9 21.80 -32.10 20.22
C ILE A 9 23.09 -32.67 19.61
N GLU A 10 23.13 -33.98 19.33
CA GLU A 10 24.29 -34.61 18.66
C GLU A 10 24.41 -34.13 17.21
N LEU A 11 23.28 -33.91 16.53
CA LEU A 11 23.25 -33.33 15.18
C LEU A 11 23.74 -31.88 15.19
N LEU A 12 23.30 -31.08 16.16
CA LEU A 12 23.78 -29.70 16.38
C LEU A 12 25.28 -29.67 16.71
N ALA A 13 25.79 -30.58 17.53
CA ALA A 13 27.21 -30.67 17.86
C ALA A 13 28.06 -31.01 16.62
N VAL A 14 27.60 -31.94 15.78
CA VAL A 14 28.27 -32.28 14.51
C VAL A 14 28.22 -31.10 13.53
N ILE A 15 27.11 -30.38 13.44
CA ILE A 15 26.97 -29.18 12.59
C ILE A 15 27.87 -28.04 13.07
N VAL A 16 27.97 -27.81 14.38
CA VAL A 16 28.86 -26.79 14.95
C VAL A 16 30.32 -27.16 14.73
N VAL A 17 30.71 -28.43 14.91
CA VAL A 17 32.08 -28.88 14.63
C VAL A 17 32.42 -28.76 13.14
N LEU A 18 31.51 -29.13 12.24
CA LEU A 18 31.69 -28.95 10.79
C LEU A 18 31.76 -27.47 10.40
N ALA A 19 30.94 -26.61 11.02
CA ALA A 19 30.98 -25.16 10.80
C ALA A 19 32.30 -24.55 11.30
N ILE A 20 32.81 -24.98 12.47
CA ILE A 20 34.11 -24.55 12.98
C ILE A 20 35.25 -25.03 12.07
N ILE A 21 35.20 -26.28 11.59
CA ILE A 21 36.17 -26.81 10.62
C ILE A 21 36.13 -25.99 9.33
N LEU A 22 34.95 -25.65 8.81
CA LEU A 22 34.80 -24.83 7.61
C LEU A 22 35.33 -23.41 7.83
N VAL A 23 34.99 -22.76 8.95
CA VAL A 23 35.43 -21.39 9.26
C VAL A 23 36.94 -21.30 9.48
N ILE A 24 37.60 -22.35 9.99
CA ILE A 24 39.05 -22.37 10.17
C ILE A 24 39.79 -22.80 8.90
N SER A 25 39.24 -23.78 8.17
CA SER A 25 39.92 -24.39 7.01
C SER A 25 39.76 -23.54 5.75
N ILE A 26 38.61 -22.90 5.54
CA ILE A 26 38.32 -22.11 4.34
C ILE A 26 39.27 -20.91 4.19
N PRO A 27 39.54 -20.08 5.22
CA PRO A 27 40.49 -18.98 5.10
C PRO A 27 41.93 -19.45 4.81
N ARG A 28 42.33 -20.62 5.34
CA ARG A 28 43.64 -21.22 5.05
C ARG A 28 43.72 -21.75 3.63
N ILE A 29 42.67 -22.38 3.14
CA ILE A 29 42.57 -22.88 1.76
C ILE A 29 42.52 -21.72 0.77
N LEU A 30 41.74 -20.67 1.04
CA LEU A 30 41.69 -19.44 0.23
C LEU A 30 43.06 -18.75 0.17
N LYS A 31 43.80 -18.67 1.29
CA LYS A 31 45.14 -18.09 1.30
C LYS A 31 46.18 -18.92 0.54
N VAL A 32 45.98 -20.24 0.40
CA VAL A 32 46.81 -21.10 -0.45
C VAL A 32 46.42 -20.95 -1.92
N ILE A 33 45.14 -20.73 -2.23
CA ILE A 33 44.63 -20.51 -3.59
C ILE A 33 45.02 -19.13 -4.13
N GLU A 34 44.90 -18.06 -3.33
CA GLU A 34 45.28 -16.69 -3.71
C GLU A 34 46.77 -16.57 -4.02
N ASN A 35 47.60 -17.40 -3.40
CA ASN A 35 49.05 -17.46 -3.66
C ASN A 35 49.42 -18.44 -4.78
N SER A 36 48.45 -19.15 -5.38
CA SER A 36 48.74 -20.08 -6.48
C SER A 36 48.77 -19.34 -7.83
N GLN A 37 49.83 -19.51 -8.61
CA GLN A 37 49.96 -18.89 -9.94
C GLN A 37 49.28 -19.69 -11.07
N ILE A 38 48.42 -20.65 -10.74
CA ILE A 38 47.78 -21.55 -11.70
C ILE A 38 46.28 -21.24 -11.75
N GLU A 39 45.90 -20.48 -12.77
CA GLU A 39 44.56 -19.90 -12.95
C GLU A 39 43.42 -20.93 -12.89
N SER A 40 43.65 -22.14 -13.42
CA SER A 40 42.63 -23.20 -13.43
C SER A 40 42.28 -23.74 -12.03
N ILE A 41 43.22 -23.71 -11.10
CA ILE A 41 43.00 -24.15 -9.71
C ILE A 41 42.20 -23.09 -8.95
N ARG A 42 42.48 -21.81 -9.20
CA ARG A 42 41.74 -20.68 -8.63
C ARG A 42 40.28 -20.70 -9.04
N VAL A 43 40.02 -20.77 -10.35
CA VAL A 43 38.64 -20.82 -10.90
C VAL A 43 37.90 -22.09 -10.45
N GLY A 44 38.59 -23.24 -10.40
CA GLY A 44 38.00 -24.47 -9.90
C GLY A 44 37.58 -24.39 -8.42
N ALA A 45 38.40 -23.77 -7.58
CA ALA A 45 38.10 -23.60 -6.16
C ALA A 45 36.99 -22.57 -5.90
N GLU A 46 36.97 -21.46 -6.64
CA GLU A 46 35.90 -20.46 -6.55
C GLU A 46 34.53 -21.06 -6.91
N ASN A 47 34.48 -21.91 -7.95
CA ASN A 47 33.27 -22.61 -8.33
C ASN A 47 32.82 -23.64 -7.28
N LEU A 48 33.75 -24.29 -6.59
CA LEU A 48 33.43 -25.22 -5.50
C LEU A 48 32.88 -24.50 -4.26
N VAL A 49 33.46 -23.35 -3.91
CA VAL A 49 32.96 -22.49 -2.81
C VAL A 49 31.56 -21.98 -3.14
N LYS A 50 31.33 -21.57 -4.38
CA LYS A 50 30.03 -21.11 -4.85
C LYS A 50 28.98 -22.24 -4.81
N ALA A 51 29.31 -23.43 -5.31
CA ALA A 51 28.43 -24.58 -5.27
C ALA A 51 28.11 -25.06 -3.83
N ALA A 52 29.08 -24.94 -2.90
CA ALA A 52 28.87 -25.23 -1.48
C ALA A 52 27.95 -24.18 -0.82
N SER A 53 28.11 -22.91 -1.16
CA SER A 53 27.24 -21.82 -0.70
C SER A 53 25.81 -21.97 -1.21
N ASP A 54 25.64 -22.36 -2.48
CA ASP A 54 24.34 -22.55 -3.11
C ASP A 54 23.60 -23.75 -2.49
N ARG A 55 24.31 -24.82 -2.12
CA ARG A 55 23.73 -25.96 -1.39
C ARG A 55 23.41 -25.68 0.09
N LEU A 56 24.08 -24.72 0.72
CA LEU A 56 23.75 -24.25 2.08
C LEU A 56 22.45 -23.42 2.11
N LEU A 57 22.09 -22.78 0.99
CA LEU A 57 20.82 -22.06 0.82
C LEU A 57 19.60 -23.00 0.71
N ASP A 58 19.79 -24.22 0.22
CA ASP A 58 18.73 -25.23 0.02
C ASP A 58 18.37 -26.04 1.30
N LEU A 59 19.12 -25.88 2.39
CA LEU A 59 18.95 -26.64 3.64
C LEU A 59 18.05 -25.93 4.69
N SER A 60 17.17 -25.02 4.28
CA SER A 60 16.33 -24.27 5.21
C SER A 60 15.28 -25.15 5.90
N PHE A 61 15.53 -25.54 7.15
CA PHE A 61 14.50 -25.85 8.16
C PHE A 61 14.89 -25.26 9.53
N ASN A 62 13.91 -24.55 10.11
CA ASN A 62 13.83 -23.83 11.40
C ASN A 62 14.58 -24.44 12.60
N VAL A 63 15.11 -23.61 13.53
CA VAL A 63 14.50 -23.22 14.83
C VAL A 63 15.25 -22.01 15.52
N PRO A 64 14.80 -21.39 16.64
CA PRO A 64 14.74 -19.93 16.81
C PRO A 64 15.63 -19.38 17.94
N VAL A 65 15.85 -18.06 18.00
CA VAL A 65 15.94 -17.34 19.29
C VAL A 65 15.38 -15.92 19.11
N ASP A 66 14.27 -15.69 19.83
CA ASP A 66 13.65 -14.43 20.23
C ASP A 66 13.11 -13.48 19.15
N LYS A 67 11.91 -13.88 18.70
CA LYS A 67 10.85 -13.19 17.95
C LYS A 67 11.28 -12.34 16.75
N LYS A 68 11.39 -13.02 15.60
CA LYS A 68 11.19 -12.42 14.28
C LYS A 68 9.91 -12.95 13.66
N TYR A 69 9.10 -12.04 13.15
CA TYR A 69 7.90 -12.34 12.37
C TYR A 69 8.31 -12.73 10.96
N THR A 70 7.72 -13.81 10.45
CA THR A 70 7.87 -14.27 9.06
C THR A 70 6.75 -13.65 8.23
N ILE A 71 7.10 -12.89 7.19
CA ILE A 71 6.16 -12.58 6.11
C ILE A 71 6.20 -13.76 5.15
N SER A 72 5.10 -14.51 5.07
CA SER A 72 4.93 -15.62 4.12
C SER A 72 3.64 -15.42 3.35
N GLY A 73 3.77 -15.28 2.02
CA GLY A 73 2.66 -15.39 1.06
C GLY A 73 2.22 -14.06 0.45
N GLY A 74 2.69 -13.75 -0.76
CA GLY A 74 2.18 -12.66 -1.59
C GLY A 74 3.22 -12.14 -2.59
N ILE A 75 2.80 -12.00 -3.85
CA ILE A 75 3.64 -11.77 -5.04
C ILE A 75 4.20 -10.33 -5.07
N PHE A 76 5.47 -10.20 -5.45
CA PHE A 76 6.19 -8.93 -5.63
C PHE A 76 5.84 -8.26 -6.97
N VAL A 77 5.09 -7.15 -6.91
CA VAL A 77 5.18 -6.01 -7.84
C VAL A 77 4.69 -4.75 -7.09
N GLY A 78 5.56 -3.75 -6.85
CA GLY A 78 5.18 -2.38 -6.43
C GLY A 78 4.95 -2.11 -4.92
N ASP A 79 5.62 -1.05 -4.45
CA ASP A 79 5.44 -0.14 -3.30
C ASP A 79 4.85 -0.59 -1.94
N SER A 80 5.70 -0.39 -0.91
CA SER A 80 5.40 -0.08 0.51
C SER A 80 4.84 -1.20 1.42
N ILE A 81 5.60 -1.52 2.48
CA ILE A 81 5.18 -2.37 3.61
C ILE A 81 4.64 -1.45 4.72
N PRO A 82 3.40 -1.61 5.21
CA PRO A 82 2.95 -0.91 6.41
C PRO A 82 3.70 -1.45 7.63
N TYR A 83 4.32 -0.57 8.41
CA TYR A 83 4.98 -0.90 9.66
C TYR A 83 4.16 -0.36 10.83
N ASN A 84 3.74 -1.22 11.77
CA ASN A 84 3.07 -0.82 13.00
C ASN A 84 3.85 -1.38 14.19
N GLY A 85 4.75 -0.57 14.77
CA GLY A 85 5.59 -0.93 15.91
C GLY A 85 6.61 0.17 16.25
N THR A 86 7.43 -0.04 17.28
CA THR A 86 8.63 0.77 17.56
C THR A 86 9.84 0.07 16.94
N LEU A 87 10.55 0.72 16.02
CA LEU A 87 11.76 0.14 15.45
C LEU A 87 12.78 -0.01 16.58
N PRO A 88 13.46 -1.16 16.72
CA PRO A 88 14.42 -1.36 17.80
C PRO A 88 15.53 -0.32 17.69
N ASP A 89 16.04 0.16 18.83
CA ASP A 89 17.08 1.19 18.91
C ASP A 89 18.32 0.88 18.05
N GLN A 90 18.54 -0.41 17.76
CA GLN A 90 19.44 -0.90 16.72
C GLN A 90 18.79 -2.10 16.00
N GLY A 91 18.73 -2.06 14.67
CA GLY A 91 18.20 -3.17 13.85
C GLY A 91 18.83 -3.23 12.46
N ILE A 92 19.04 -4.45 11.94
CA ILE A 92 19.57 -4.69 10.59
C ILE A 92 18.41 -5.17 9.70
N ILE A 93 18.16 -4.44 8.61
CA ILE A 93 17.22 -4.84 7.55
C ILE A 93 18.02 -5.55 6.45
N TYR A 94 17.58 -6.75 6.09
CA TYR A 94 18.23 -7.55 5.04
C TYR A 94 17.49 -7.34 3.71
N VAL A 95 18.19 -6.85 2.71
CA VAL A 95 17.66 -6.61 1.36
C VAL A 95 18.39 -7.51 0.40
N THR A 96 17.65 -8.33 -0.35
CA THR A 96 18.19 -9.45 -1.14
C THR A 96 18.51 -9.10 -2.60
N TYR A 97 18.29 -7.86 -3.03
CA TYR A 97 18.59 -7.39 -4.39
C TYR A 97 19.22 -5.99 -4.38
N ASN A 98 20.03 -5.69 -5.40
CA ASN A 98 20.58 -4.35 -5.63
C ASN A 98 19.44 -3.35 -5.80
N GLY A 99 19.45 -2.27 -5.02
CA GLY A 99 18.36 -1.29 -5.00
C GLY A 99 18.49 -0.27 -3.86
N TYR A 100 17.38 0.43 -3.59
CA TYR A 100 17.28 1.43 -2.53
C TYR A 100 16.38 0.91 -1.40
N VAL A 101 16.70 1.26 -0.15
CA VAL A 101 15.72 1.20 0.95
C VAL A 101 15.13 2.59 1.11
N ALA A 102 13.80 2.68 1.01
CA ALA A 102 13.05 3.90 1.23
C ALA A 102 12.14 3.70 2.45
N ILE A 103 12.21 4.62 3.41
CA ILE A 103 11.24 4.71 4.50
C ILE A 103 10.29 5.83 4.12
N MET A 104 9.03 5.47 3.95
CA MET A 104 7.97 6.41 3.62
C MET A 104 7.11 6.62 4.85
N LEU A 105 6.78 7.89 5.11
CA LEU A 105 5.78 8.20 6.12
C LEU A 105 4.41 7.71 5.64
N PHE A 106 3.48 7.53 6.58
CA PHE A 106 2.08 7.21 6.29
C PHE A 106 1.36 8.27 5.43
N ASN A 107 2.00 9.39 5.08
CA ASN A 107 1.46 10.39 4.15
C ASN A 107 2.12 10.33 2.74
N GLY A 108 2.91 9.29 2.44
CA GLY A 108 3.60 9.12 1.16
C GLY A 108 4.85 10.00 0.98
N THR A 109 5.23 10.80 1.98
CA THR A 109 6.46 11.61 1.92
C THR A 109 7.69 10.72 2.11
N LEU A 110 8.67 10.85 1.20
CA LEU A 110 9.96 10.17 1.32
C LEU A 110 10.71 10.72 2.54
N CYS A 111 10.89 9.87 3.54
CA CYS A 111 11.42 10.25 4.83
C CYS A 111 12.95 10.04 4.90
N ALA A 112 13.41 8.93 4.34
CA ALA A 112 14.83 8.65 4.11
C ALA A 112 14.98 7.72 2.91
N LYS A 113 16.06 7.92 2.14
CA LYS A 113 16.48 7.06 1.03
C LYS A 113 17.98 6.82 1.14
N LYS A 114 18.43 5.58 1.07
CA LYS A 114 19.86 5.26 0.97
C LYS A 114 20.11 4.24 -0.13
N GLU A 115 21.11 4.54 -0.95
CA GLU A 115 21.56 3.75 -2.10
C GLU A 115 22.61 2.75 -1.62
N PHE A 116 22.50 1.49 -2.04
CA PHE A 116 23.41 0.45 -1.58
C PHE A 116 23.90 -0.42 -2.74
N ASN A 117 25.20 -0.67 -2.76
CA ASN A 117 25.86 -1.60 -3.68
C ASN A 117 26.20 -2.96 -3.02
N GLU A 118 25.72 -3.25 -1.80
CA GLU A 118 26.01 -4.51 -1.10
C GLU A 118 24.86 -5.00 -0.19
N LYS A 119 24.86 -6.32 0.11
CA LYS A 119 23.75 -7.12 0.69
C LYS A 119 23.36 -6.83 2.16
N ARG A 120 23.90 -5.79 2.79
CA ARG A 120 23.64 -5.47 4.22
C ARG A 120 23.52 -3.97 4.45
N VAL A 121 22.44 -3.58 5.12
CA VAL A 121 22.16 -2.19 5.46
C VAL A 121 21.98 -2.05 6.97
N SER A 122 22.85 -1.26 7.60
CA SER A 122 22.66 -0.78 8.97
C SER A 122 21.91 0.55 8.94
N VAL A 123 20.76 0.60 9.60
CA VAL A 123 19.97 1.82 9.79
C VAL A 123 20.00 2.18 11.28
N THR A 124 20.35 3.42 11.63
CA THR A 124 20.35 3.93 13.02
C THR A 124 19.17 4.86 13.26
N LYS A 125 18.80 5.08 14.52
CA LYS A 125 17.77 6.06 14.92
C LYS A 125 18.00 7.46 14.34
N ASP A 126 19.25 7.89 14.21
CA ASP A 126 19.59 9.20 13.63
C ASP A 126 19.47 9.23 12.09
N SER A 127 19.38 8.05 11.46
CA SER A 127 19.09 7.87 10.03
C SER A 127 17.59 7.70 9.75
N ILE A 128 16.79 7.50 10.80
CA ILE A 128 15.35 7.29 10.76
C ILE A 128 14.73 8.59 11.24
N CYS A 129 13.74 9.04 10.49
CA CYS A 129 12.99 10.23 10.82
C CYS A 129 12.63 10.26 12.30
N ILE A 130 12.81 11.42 12.92
CA ILE A 130 12.28 11.70 14.25
C ILE A 130 10.76 11.53 14.14
N LEU A 131 10.30 10.32 14.44
CA LEU A 131 8.91 9.90 14.53
C LEU A 131 8.31 10.67 15.72
N ASN A 132 7.86 11.89 15.47
CA ASN A 132 6.72 12.39 16.23
C ASN A 132 5.49 11.67 15.66
N VAL A 133 5.32 10.38 15.99
CA VAL A 133 3.97 9.80 16.02
C VAL A 133 3.26 10.65 17.07
N PRO A 134 2.25 11.47 16.71
CA PRO A 134 1.49 12.18 17.71
C PRO A 134 1.02 11.15 18.74
N GLU A 135 1.23 11.43 20.02
CA GLU A 135 0.65 10.64 21.11
C GLU A 135 -0.80 10.31 20.75
N SER A 136 -1.22 9.07 21.03
CA SER A 136 -2.59 8.60 20.83
C SER A 136 -3.57 9.72 21.16
N VAL A 137 -4.38 10.14 20.19
CA VAL A 137 -5.42 11.13 20.44
C VAL A 137 -6.31 10.58 21.57
N ASP A 138 -6.52 11.37 22.61
CA ASP A 138 -7.34 10.97 23.76
C ASP A 138 -8.70 10.49 23.26
N GLU A 139 -9.16 9.36 23.77
CA GLU A 139 -10.46 8.79 23.42
C GLU A 139 -11.59 9.79 23.71
N SER A 140 -11.41 10.68 24.70
CA SER A 140 -12.37 11.74 25.00
C SER A 140 -12.61 12.72 23.83
N CYS A 141 -11.75 12.73 22.82
CA CYS A 141 -11.91 13.54 21.63
C CYS A 141 -12.97 12.98 20.66
N PHE A 142 -13.43 11.74 20.84
CA PHE A 142 -14.33 11.08 19.93
C PHE A 142 -15.68 10.83 20.60
N ASP A 143 -16.75 11.35 20.00
CA ASP A 143 -18.08 10.89 20.29
C ASP A 143 -18.31 9.58 19.52
N TYR A 144 -18.78 8.54 20.22
CA TYR A 144 -19.02 7.25 19.61
C TYR A 144 -20.27 6.55 20.14
N SER A 145 -20.81 5.67 19.31
CA SER A 145 -21.80 4.68 19.70
C SER A 145 -21.17 3.29 19.61
N SER A 146 -21.68 2.33 20.36
CA SER A 146 -21.11 0.97 20.35
C SER A 146 -22.17 -0.10 20.52
N SER A 147 -21.92 -1.24 19.87
CA SER A 147 -22.57 -2.52 20.16
C SER A 147 -21.77 -3.29 21.22
N VAL A 148 -22.05 -4.59 21.37
CA VAL A 148 -21.30 -5.46 22.28
C VAL A 148 -19.84 -5.63 21.84
N THR A 149 -19.54 -5.56 20.54
CA THR A 149 -18.21 -5.86 19.98
C THR A 149 -17.59 -4.73 19.17
N GLU A 150 -18.41 -3.81 18.66
CA GLU A 150 -17.98 -2.81 17.68
C GLU A 150 -18.34 -1.40 18.12
N ALA A 151 -17.52 -0.43 17.72
CA ALA A 151 -17.75 0.99 17.89
C ALA A 151 -17.94 1.68 16.53
N THR A 152 -18.64 2.80 16.56
CA THR A 152 -18.83 3.73 15.45
C THR A 152 -18.52 5.14 15.94
N VAL A 153 -17.55 5.83 15.34
CA VAL A 153 -17.32 7.27 15.60
C VAL A 153 -18.50 8.04 15.02
N ILE A 154 -19.12 8.93 15.79
CA ILE A 154 -20.27 9.75 15.36
C ILE A 154 -20.00 11.25 15.48
N GLY A 155 -18.87 11.64 16.08
CA GLY A 155 -18.45 13.02 16.22
C GLY A 155 -17.01 13.13 16.69
N TYR A 156 -16.44 14.33 16.58
CA TYR A 156 -15.08 14.62 17.00
C TYR A 156 -14.97 16.03 17.57
N ASP A 157 -14.34 16.16 18.74
CA ASP A 157 -14.04 17.45 19.34
C ASP A 157 -12.80 18.07 18.71
N LEU A 158 -13.02 19.12 17.90
CA LEU A 158 -11.95 19.86 17.24
C LEU A 158 -11.03 20.61 18.21
N SER A 159 -11.41 20.77 19.48
CA SER A 159 -10.52 21.33 20.51
C SER A 159 -9.25 20.48 20.70
N CYS A 160 -9.31 19.19 20.35
CA CYS A 160 -8.19 18.27 20.44
C CYS A 160 -7.12 18.52 19.36
N SER A 161 -7.46 18.35 18.08
CA SER A 161 -6.49 18.48 16.98
C SER A 161 -7.17 18.59 15.62
N LYS A 162 -6.49 19.27 14.67
CA LYS A 162 -6.87 19.24 13.24
C LYS A 162 -6.19 18.10 12.46
N ASN A 163 -5.23 17.43 13.08
CA ASN A 163 -4.52 16.27 12.55
C ASN A 163 -4.91 15.06 13.39
N VAL A 164 -5.80 14.23 12.84
CA VAL A 164 -6.51 13.21 13.61
C VAL A 164 -5.91 11.83 13.34
N ILE A 165 -5.63 11.09 14.39
CA ILE A 165 -5.39 9.65 14.31
C ILE A 165 -6.61 8.98 14.92
N ILE A 166 -7.43 8.36 14.09
CA ILE A 166 -8.62 7.67 14.56
C ILE A 166 -8.16 6.36 15.23
N PRO A 167 -8.53 6.10 16.50
CA PRO A 167 -8.09 4.91 17.21
C PRO A 167 -8.76 3.65 16.64
N SER A 168 -8.05 2.52 16.66
CA SER A 168 -8.62 1.23 16.23
C SER A 168 -9.66 0.67 17.20
N THR A 169 -9.76 1.25 18.41
CA THR A 169 -10.71 0.85 19.45
C THR A 169 -11.28 2.05 20.19
N LEU A 170 -12.56 1.99 20.55
CA LEU A 170 -13.25 2.94 21.42
C LEU A 170 -14.11 2.15 22.43
N GLY A 171 -14.03 2.45 23.72
CA GLY A 171 -14.74 1.79 24.80
C GLY A 171 -14.33 0.33 24.98
N GLY A 172 -13.09 -0.01 24.58
CA GLY A 172 -12.61 -1.39 24.48
C GLY A 172 -13.29 -2.20 23.37
N LYS A 173 -14.00 -1.57 22.43
CA LYS A 173 -14.63 -2.18 21.26
C LYS A 173 -13.84 -1.87 20.01
N THR A 174 -13.86 -2.75 19.03
CA THR A 174 -13.18 -2.53 17.75
C THR A 174 -13.91 -1.43 16.96
N LEU A 175 -13.21 -0.39 16.56
CA LEU A 175 -13.79 0.65 15.70
C LEU A 175 -13.89 0.13 14.27
N THR A 176 -15.11 -0.07 13.78
CA THR A 176 -15.39 -0.62 12.45
C THR A 176 -15.99 0.40 11.49
N ILE A 177 -16.61 1.47 12.00
CA ILE A 177 -17.37 2.43 11.20
C ILE A 177 -16.99 3.86 11.58
N ILE A 178 -16.76 4.68 10.56
CA ILE A 178 -16.81 6.13 10.70
C ILE A 178 -18.21 6.56 10.30
N GLY A 179 -19.00 7.03 11.26
CA GLY A 179 -20.40 7.37 11.09
C GLY A 179 -20.60 8.59 10.19
N SER A 180 -21.86 8.77 9.78
CA SER A 180 -22.25 9.91 8.95
C SER A 180 -21.94 11.23 9.64
N SER A 181 -21.38 12.18 8.89
CA SER A 181 -20.99 13.52 9.36
C SER A 181 -20.03 13.57 10.56
N ALA A 182 -19.38 12.46 10.94
CA ALA A 182 -18.54 12.38 12.13
C ALA A 182 -17.41 13.43 12.18
N PHE A 183 -16.89 13.83 11.03
CA PHE A 183 -15.86 14.87 10.87
C PHE A 183 -16.26 15.89 9.79
N ASP A 184 -17.55 16.16 9.58
CA ASP A 184 -18.03 17.10 8.55
C ASP A 184 -17.74 18.56 8.92
N ASN A 185 -17.12 19.30 8.00
CA ASN A 185 -16.91 20.75 8.08
C ASN A 185 -16.26 21.24 9.38
N ILE A 186 -15.31 20.47 9.91
CA ILE A 186 -14.56 20.83 11.12
C ILE A 186 -13.13 21.33 10.81
N GLY A 187 -12.74 21.39 9.53
CA GLY A 187 -11.46 21.95 9.12
C GLY A 187 -10.24 21.08 9.44
N LEU A 188 -10.39 19.75 9.35
CA LEU A 188 -9.28 18.81 9.43
C LEU A 188 -8.26 19.06 8.32
N THR A 189 -6.98 18.92 8.66
CA THR A 189 -5.85 19.04 7.73
C THR A 189 -5.23 17.68 7.40
N SER A 190 -5.36 16.70 8.28
CA SER A 190 -5.00 15.31 8.03
C SER A 190 -5.82 14.35 8.88
N VAL A 191 -6.00 13.15 8.36
CA VAL A 191 -6.60 12.04 9.12
C VAL A 191 -5.90 10.72 8.79
N ILE A 192 -5.69 9.90 9.81
CA ILE A 192 -5.26 8.50 9.68
C ILE A 192 -6.45 7.62 10.08
N ILE A 193 -6.90 6.79 9.13
CA ILE A 193 -7.99 5.83 9.32
C ILE A 193 -7.36 4.46 9.62
N PRO A 194 -7.72 3.78 10.73
CA PRO A 194 -7.14 2.49 11.08
C PRO A 194 -7.68 1.36 10.19
N ASN A 195 -6.87 0.30 10.02
CA ASN A 195 -7.24 -0.92 9.26
C ASN A 195 -8.39 -1.73 9.90
N THR A 196 -8.98 -1.29 10.99
CA THR A 196 -10.20 -1.89 11.57
C THR A 196 -11.47 -1.34 10.94
N VAL A 197 -11.40 -0.15 10.32
CA VAL A 197 -12.56 0.51 9.69
C VAL A 197 -12.88 -0.17 8.36
N ASN A 198 -14.13 -0.61 8.23
CA ASN A 198 -14.66 -1.17 6.98
C ASN A 198 -15.65 -0.23 6.27
N THR A 199 -16.25 0.72 6.99
CA THR A 199 -17.27 1.63 6.45
C THR A 199 -16.92 3.09 6.74
N ILE A 200 -16.91 3.90 5.68
CA ILE A 200 -16.78 5.36 5.75
C ILE A 200 -18.15 5.95 5.39
N GLY A 201 -18.82 6.51 6.40
CA GLY A 201 -20.20 6.98 6.34
C GLY A 201 -20.40 8.24 5.50
N SER A 202 -21.68 8.55 5.24
CA SER A 202 -22.04 9.66 4.36
C SER A 202 -21.59 11.00 4.94
N ASN A 203 -21.02 11.86 4.10
CA ASN A 203 -20.47 13.17 4.49
C ASN A 203 -19.40 13.11 5.60
N SER A 204 -18.87 11.93 5.95
CA SER A 204 -18.05 11.75 7.15
C SER A 204 -16.83 12.66 7.24
N PHE A 205 -16.19 13.00 6.12
CA PHE A 205 -15.08 13.94 6.02
C PHE A 205 -15.36 15.09 5.05
N GLN A 206 -16.64 15.41 4.81
CA GLN A 206 -17.01 16.47 3.88
C GLN A 206 -16.49 17.85 4.33
N ASN A 207 -16.18 18.74 3.37
CA ASN A 207 -15.82 20.14 3.60
C ASN A 207 -14.65 20.35 4.59
N ASN A 208 -13.58 19.57 4.47
CA ASN A 208 -12.35 19.76 5.24
C ASN A 208 -11.20 20.27 4.36
N PHE A 209 -9.98 20.30 4.90
CA PHE A 209 -8.76 20.70 4.20
C PHE A 209 -7.80 19.53 4.02
N LEU A 210 -8.34 18.31 3.85
CA LEU A 210 -7.53 17.10 3.69
C LEU A 210 -6.77 17.16 2.36
N LYS A 211 -5.43 17.05 2.43
CA LYS A 211 -4.55 17.06 1.24
C LYS A 211 -4.25 15.68 0.69
N SER A 212 -4.29 14.67 1.55
CA SER A 212 -3.97 13.28 1.25
C SER A 212 -4.77 12.37 2.15
N ILE A 213 -5.22 11.25 1.62
CA ILE A 213 -5.89 10.20 2.39
C ILE A 213 -5.33 8.85 1.96
N ILE A 214 -4.96 8.03 2.95
CA ILE A 214 -4.72 6.61 2.74
C ILE A 214 -5.96 5.86 3.18
N LEU A 215 -6.63 5.22 2.22
CA LEU A 215 -7.73 4.32 2.51
C LEU A 215 -7.17 2.96 2.91
N PRO A 216 -7.54 2.44 4.09
CA PRO A 216 -7.09 1.12 4.49
C PRO A 216 -7.73 0.02 3.64
N ASN A 217 -7.01 -1.08 3.44
CA ASN A 217 -7.49 -2.25 2.66
C ASN A 217 -8.68 -2.97 3.30
N SER A 218 -9.08 -2.58 4.52
CA SER A 218 -10.28 -3.06 5.18
C SER A 218 -11.54 -2.33 4.72
N VAL A 219 -11.43 -1.15 4.12
CA VAL A 219 -12.59 -0.35 3.68
C VAL A 219 -13.29 -1.05 2.54
N THR A 220 -14.55 -1.41 2.75
CA THR A 220 -15.41 -1.99 1.72
C THR A 220 -16.43 -0.99 1.19
N THR A 221 -16.78 0.02 2.00
CA THR A 221 -17.82 1.01 1.67
C THR A 221 -17.30 2.43 1.84
N ILE A 222 -17.43 3.23 0.77
CA ILE A 222 -17.25 4.68 0.78
C ILE A 222 -18.59 5.30 0.40
N SER A 223 -19.30 5.84 1.39
CA SER A 223 -20.66 6.35 1.21
C SER A 223 -20.70 7.74 0.54
N SER A 224 -21.91 8.20 0.24
CA SER A 224 -22.13 9.45 -0.47
C SER A 224 -21.47 10.65 0.21
N TYR A 225 -20.84 11.51 -0.57
CA TYR A 225 -20.15 12.73 -0.13
C TYR A 225 -19.02 12.51 0.90
N ALA A 226 -18.58 11.28 1.16
CA ALA A 226 -17.66 10.95 2.26
C ALA A 226 -16.42 11.86 2.33
N PHE A 227 -15.83 12.24 1.19
CA PHE A 227 -14.67 13.12 1.09
C PHE A 227 -14.93 14.34 0.19
N SER A 228 -16.20 14.71 -0.03
CA SER A 228 -16.57 15.85 -0.89
C SER A 228 -16.03 17.17 -0.34
N GLY A 229 -15.60 18.09 -1.21
CA GLY A 229 -15.19 19.45 -0.83
C GLY A 229 -13.88 19.50 -0.04
N ASN A 230 -12.91 18.64 -0.36
CA ASN A 230 -11.57 18.65 0.22
C ASN A 230 -10.54 19.18 -0.78
N ILE A 231 -9.24 19.08 -0.43
CA ILE A 231 -8.12 19.44 -1.31
C ILE A 231 -7.22 18.24 -1.60
N ILE A 232 -7.81 17.04 -1.68
CA ILE A 232 -7.09 15.79 -1.91
C ILE A 232 -6.55 15.80 -3.34
N ASN A 233 -5.24 15.55 -3.51
CA ASN A 233 -4.59 15.58 -4.83
C ASN A 233 -4.27 14.19 -5.40
N ASN A 234 -4.24 13.16 -4.56
CA ASN A 234 -4.02 11.78 -4.95
C ASN A 234 -4.88 10.84 -4.11
N ILE A 235 -5.41 9.81 -4.75
CA ILE A 235 -6.14 8.75 -4.04
C ILE A 235 -5.95 7.40 -4.73
N ASN A 236 -5.77 6.38 -3.89
CA ASN A 236 -5.76 4.97 -4.30
C ASN A 236 -6.98 4.30 -3.68
N ILE A 237 -7.92 3.85 -4.51
CA ILE A 237 -9.09 3.09 -4.09
C ILE A 237 -8.67 1.61 -3.96
N PRO A 238 -8.73 1.00 -2.76
CA PRO A 238 -8.24 -0.36 -2.53
C PRO A 238 -9.16 -1.41 -3.15
N THR A 239 -8.63 -2.64 -3.32
CA THR A 239 -9.36 -3.78 -3.92
C THR A 239 -10.58 -4.23 -3.12
N SER A 240 -10.68 -3.81 -1.86
CA SER A 240 -11.80 -4.15 -0.98
C SER A 240 -13.05 -3.32 -1.23
N VAL A 241 -12.92 -2.15 -1.87
CA VAL A 241 -14.04 -1.24 -2.13
C VAL A 241 -14.88 -1.78 -3.28
N ASN A 242 -16.17 -2.01 -3.03
CA ASN A 242 -17.11 -2.48 -4.06
C ASN A 242 -17.79 -1.32 -4.80
N THR A 243 -18.19 -0.28 -4.08
CA THR A 243 -18.91 0.88 -4.63
C THR A 243 -18.26 2.17 -4.15
N ILE A 244 -18.06 3.11 -5.07
CA ILE A 244 -17.67 4.49 -4.76
C ILE A 244 -18.95 5.32 -4.79
N GLY A 245 -19.41 5.77 -3.62
CA GLY A 245 -20.72 6.40 -3.45
C GLY A 245 -20.90 7.74 -4.16
N VAL A 246 -22.16 8.18 -4.20
CA VAL A 246 -22.58 9.41 -4.89
C VAL A 246 -21.76 10.60 -4.37
N SER A 247 -21.09 11.31 -5.29
CA SER A 247 -20.29 12.49 -4.95
C SER A 247 -19.18 12.25 -3.91
N ALA A 248 -18.72 10.99 -3.71
CA ALA A 248 -17.80 10.63 -2.64
C ALA A 248 -16.49 11.44 -2.63
N PHE A 249 -15.95 11.79 -3.80
CA PHE A 249 -14.75 12.60 -3.98
C PHE A 249 -15.02 13.85 -4.84
N GLU A 250 -16.26 14.36 -4.82
CA GLU A 250 -16.63 15.56 -5.54
C GLU A 250 -15.82 16.80 -5.05
N ASN A 251 -15.52 17.72 -5.98
CA ASN A 251 -14.89 19.01 -5.72
C ASN A 251 -13.61 18.90 -4.87
N ASN A 252 -12.68 18.08 -5.36
CA ASN A 252 -11.34 17.91 -4.80
C ASN A 252 -10.28 18.48 -5.77
N GLN A 253 -9.00 18.16 -5.55
CA GLN A 253 -7.89 18.58 -6.40
C GLN A 253 -7.16 17.39 -7.04
N LEU A 254 -7.88 16.28 -7.27
CA LEU A 254 -7.26 15.02 -7.71
C LEU A 254 -6.61 15.20 -9.07
N THR A 255 -5.27 15.04 -9.11
CA THR A 255 -4.51 14.93 -10.36
C THR A 255 -4.21 13.47 -10.68
N ASN A 256 -4.21 12.61 -9.66
CA ASN A 256 -3.94 11.18 -9.77
C ASN A 256 -5.04 10.37 -9.06
N LEU A 257 -5.56 9.36 -9.75
CA LEU A 257 -6.55 8.42 -9.25
C LEU A 257 -6.14 7.01 -9.68
N SER A 258 -5.96 6.12 -8.71
CA SER A 258 -5.84 4.69 -8.96
C SER A 258 -7.09 3.98 -8.44
N ILE A 259 -7.71 3.17 -9.29
CA ILE A 259 -8.86 2.34 -8.93
C ILE A 259 -8.41 0.89 -9.04
N SER A 260 -8.50 0.13 -7.94
CA SER A 260 -8.10 -1.28 -7.93
C SER A 260 -9.20 -2.20 -8.48
N ASN A 261 -8.83 -3.45 -8.81
CA ASN A 261 -9.71 -4.51 -9.36
C ASN A 261 -10.75 -5.08 -8.37
N GLY A 262 -11.43 -4.23 -7.58
CA GLY A 262 -12.54 -4.62 -6.71
C GLY A 262 -13.80 -3.79 -6.91
N VAL A 263 -13.63 -2.59 -7.50
CA VAL A 263 -14.72 -1.65 -7.69
C VAL A 263 -15.65 -2.16 -8.78
N GLY A 264 -16.92 -2.33 -8.42
CA GLY A 264 -18.02 -2.75 -9.27
C GLY A 264 -18.82 -1.58 -9.84
N SER A 265 -19.00 -0.50 -9.07
CA SER A 265 -19.70 0.71 -9.54
C SER A 265 -19.04 2.00 -9.07
N ILE A 266 -19.08 3.00 -9.94
CA ILE A 266 -18.69 4.39 -9.66
C ILE A 266 -19.96 5.23 -9.79
N GLU A 267 -20.49 5.73 -8.69
CA GLU A 267 -21.81 6.34 -8.66
C GLU A 267 -21.83 7.78 -9.20
N GLU A 268 -23.03 8.36 -9.26
CA GLU A 268 -23.26 9.74 -9.72
C GLU A 268 -22.30 10.74 -9.07
N ARG A 269 -21.66 11.56 -9.92
CA ARG A 269 -20.74 12.64 -9.52
C ARG A 269 -19.57 12.22 -8.61
N ALA A 270 -19.27 10.93 -8.49
CA ALA A 270 -18.27 10.40 -7.55
C ALA A 270 -16.91 11.13 -7.58
N PHE A 271 -16.44 11.57 -8.75
CA PHE A 271 -15.21 12.34 -8.95
C PHE A 271 -15.45 13.66 -9.73
N TYR A 272 -16.67 14.21 -9.65
CA TYR A 272 -17.02 15.48 -10.28
C TYR A 272 -16.12 16.61 -9.77
N GLY A 273 -15.70 17.53 -10.66
CA GLY A 273 -14.99 18.74 -10.25
C GLY A 273 -13.58 18.48 -9.68
N ASN A 274 -12.77 17.73 -10.43
CA ASN A 274 -11.38 17.39 -10.07
C ASN A 274 -10.41 17.85 -11.18
N GLN A 275 -9.15 17.41 -11.14
CA GLN A 275 -8.09 17.85 -12.07
C GLN A 275 -7.47 16.66 -12.83
N LEU A 276 -8.22 15.56 -12.98
CA LEU A 276 -7.72 14.35 -13.63
C LEU A 276 -7.50 14.58 -15.12
N THR A 277 -6.36 14.14 -15.64
CA THR A 277 -6.00 14.25 -17.07
C THR A 277 -6.04 12.89 -17.79
N SER A 278 -5.96 11.81 -17.02
CA SER A 278 -6.06 10.44 -17.50
C SER A 278 -6.88 9.58 -16.55
N LEU A 279 -7.53 8.56 -17.09
CA LEU A 279 -8.22 7.52 -16.33
C LEU A 279 -7.80 6.14 -16.80
N SER A 280 -7.76 5.19 -15.87
CA SER A 280 -7.73 3.77 -16.18
C SER A 280 -8.87 3.11 -15.41
N ILE A 281 -9.87 2.61 -16.13
CA ILE A 281 -11.03 1.96 -15.55
C ILE A 281 -10.75 0.45 -15.46
N PRO A 282 -10.77 -0.16 -14.26
CA PRO A 282 -10.59 -1.59 -14.07
C PRO A 282 -11.68 -2.42 -14.74
N SER A 283 -11.35 -3.65 -15.17
CA SER A 283 -12.31 -4.56 -15.79
C SER A 283 -13.44 -5.03 -14.87
N THR A 284 -13.31 -4.78 -13.56
CA THR A 284 -14.35 -5.09 -12.57
C THR A 284 -15.47 -4.05 -12.54
N VAL A 285 -15.24 -2.85 -13.10
CA VAL A 285 -16.24 -1.78 -13.11
C VAL A 285 -17.33 -2.11 -14.12
N ASN A 286 -18.55 -2.31 -13.62
CA ASN A 286 -19.73 -2.60 -14.42
C ASN A 286 -20.45 -1.34 -14.86
N SER A 287 -20.45 -0.30 -14.02
CA SER A 287 -21.17 0.95 -14.29
C SER A 287 -20.41 2.20 -13.84
N ILE A 288 -20.59 3.27 -14.61
CA ILE A 288 -20.18 4.63 -14.28
C ILE A 288 -21.40 5.54 -14.37
N GLY A 289 -21.71 6.19 -13.24
CA GLY A 289 -22.89 7.02 -13.04
C GLY A 289 -22.83 8.36 -13.78
N ILE A 290 -23.97 9.05 -13.71
CA ILE A 290 -24.17 10.39 -14.27
C ILE A 290 -23.10 11.34 -13.72
N GLU A 291 -22.44 12.08 -14.61
CA GLU A 291 -21.46 13.11 -14.26
C GLU A 291 -20.29 12.66 -13.38
N ALA A 292 -20.03 11.35 -13.25
CA ALA A 292 -19.04 10.79 -12.34
C ALA A 292 -17.64 11.41 -12.50
N PHE A 293 -17.25 11.80 -13.71
CA PHE A 293 -15.95 12.41 -14.03
C PHE A 293 -16.08 13.75 -14.76
N VAL A 294 -17.26 14.37 -14.78
CA VAL A 294 -17.45 15.70 -15.39
C VAL A 294 -16.66 16.76 -14.61
N ASN A 295 -16.29 17.85 -15.30
CA ASN A 295 -15.42 18.90 -14.75
C ASN A 295 -14.06 18.38 -14.26
N ASN A 296 -13.46 17.46 -15.03
CA ASN A 296 -12.03 17.14 -14.95
C ASN A 296 -11.27 17.75 -16.14
N SER A 297 -10.09 17.25 -16.50
CA SER A 297 -9.31 17.61 -17.72
C SER A 297 -8.92 16.36 -18.53
N ILE A 298 -9.76 15.32 -18.51
CA ILE A 298 -9.41 13.99 -19.02
C ILE A 298 -9.34 13.98 -20.55
N VAL A 299 -8.20 13.51 -21.07
CA VAL A 299 -7.92 13.38 -22.50
C VAL A 299 -7.37 11.99 -22.87
N ASN A 300 -7.07 11.15 -21.88
CA ASN A 300 -6.63 9.77 -22.06
C ASN A 300 -7.44 8.83 -21.16
N ILE A 301 -8.04 7.78 -21.71
CA ILE A 301 -8.84 6.83 -20.93
C ILE A 301 -8.53 5.41 -21.39
N ASN A 302 -8.08 4.55 -20.48
CA ASN A 302 -8.09 3.11 -20.69
C ASN A 302 -9.41 2.54 -20.19
N MET A 303 -10.17 1.92 -21.09
CA MET A 303 -11.48 1.32 -20.80
C MET A 303 -11.46 -0.19 -20.94
N PRO A 304 -12.18 -0.92 -20.06
CA PRO A 304 -12.58 -2.28 -20.33
C PRO A 304 -13.78 -2.33 -21.29
N SER A 305 -14.15 -3.53 -21.70
CA SER A 305 -15.31 -3.75 -22.55
C SER A 305 -16.59 -3.75 -21.73
N LEU A 306 -17.70 -3.36 -22.36
CA LEU A 306 -19.07 -3.53 -21.83
C LEU A 306 -19.37 -2.78 -20.52
N VAL A 307 -18.60 -1.74 -20.18
CA VAL A 307 -18.96 -0.85 -19.07
C VAL A 307 -20.23 -0.09 -19.42
N ASP A 308 -21.20 -0.08 -18.52
CA ASP A 308 -22.39 0.74 -18.66
C ASP A 308 -22.07 2.18 -18.24
N VAL A 309 -22.16 3.09 -19.20
CA VAL A 309 -21.85 4.50 -18.98
C VAL A 309 -23.04 5.34 -19.40
N SER A 310 -23.45 6.28 -18.55
CA SER A 310 -24.39 7.33 -18.95
C SER A 310 -23.74 8.28 -19.98
N SER A 311 -24.56 8.98 -20.77
CA SER A 311 -24.08 9.96 -21.77
C SER A 311 -23.22 11.06 -21.17
N THR A 312 -23.46 11.41 -19.91
CA THR A 312 -22.74 12.47 -19.19
C THR A 312 -21.73 11.93 -18.18
N SER A 313 -21.42 10.63 -18.15
CA SER A 313 -20.49 10.09 -17.13
C SER A 313 -19.12 10.77 -17.14
N ILE A 314 -18.61 11.02 -18.35
CA ILE A 314 -17.31 11.69 -18.59
C ILE A 314 -17.55 12.88 -19.52
N SER A 315 -18.09 12.63 -20.70
CA SER A 315 -18.60 13.65 -21.63
C SER A 315 -19.49 12.98 -22.70
N ASN A 316 -20.42 13.74 -23.29
CA ASN A 316 -21.25 13.23 -24.39
C ASN A 316 -20.43 12.72 -25.58
N ASN A 317 -19.29 13.37 -25.87
CA ASN A 317 -18.42 12.95 -26.97
C ASN A 317 -17.69 11.64 -26.66
N PHE A 318 -17.22 11.47 -25.42
CA PHE A 318 -16.65 10.19 -25.02
C PHE A 318 -17.71 9.08 -25.09
N TYR A 319 -18.93 9.33 -24.61
CA TYR A 319 -20.02 8.37 -24.71
C TYR A 319 -20.27 7.95 -26.16
N ASN A 320 -20.40 8.91 -27.08
CA ASN A 320 -20.64 8.61 -28.49
C ASN A 320 -19.51 7.75 -29.08
N SER A 321 -18.25 8.09 -28.81
CA SER A 321 -17.12 7.28 -29.26
C SER A 321 -17.16 5.88 -28.63
N TYR A 322 -17.17 5.76 -27.31
CA TYR A 322 -17.08 4.48 -26.61
C TYR A 322 -18.29 3.59 -26.91
N VAL A 323 -19.51 4.09 -26.73
CA VAL A 323 -20.75 3.30 -26.82
C VAL A 323 -21.23 3.15 -28.26
N THR A 324 -21.28 4.24 -29.03
CA THR A 324 -21.89 4.21 -30.37
C THR A 324 -20.88 3.81 -31.45
N THR A 325 -19.73 4.50 -31.53
CA THR A 325 -18.73 4.26 -32.60
C THR A 325 -17.96 2.96 -32.40
N TYR A 326 -17.53 2.70 -31.17
CA TYR A 326 -16.67 1.55 -30.84
C TYR A 326 -17.41 0.45 -30.07
N SER A 327 -18.74 0.51 -29.97
CA SER A 327 -19.61 -0.56 -29.43
C SER A 327 -19.14 -1.12 -28.08
N ARG A 328 -18.74 -0.23 -27.16
CA ARG A 328 -18.20 -0.53 -25.82
C ARG A 328 -16.99 -1.46 -25.82
N ALA A 329 -16.10 -1.35 -26.81
CA ALA A 329 -14.92 -2.19 -26.90
C ALA A 329 -13.81 -1.73 -25.93
N ALA A 330 -13.08 -2.67 -25.33
CA ALA A 330 -11.92 -2.34 -24.48
C ALA A 330 -10.80 -1.66 -25.29
N GLY A 331 -10.05 -0.75 -24.68
CA GLY A 331 -8.86 -0.15 -25.29
C GLY A 331 -8.52 1.23 -24.74
N ASN A 332 -7.50 1.83 -25.35
CA ASN A 332 -7.08 3.19 -25.02
C ASN A 332 -7.80 4.19 -25.93
N TYR A 333 -8.45 5.15 -25.30
CA TYR A 333 -9.17 6.23 -25.92
C TYR A 333 -8.41 7.52 -25.67
N THR A 334 -8.20 8.30 -26.74
CA THR A 334 -7.50 9.57 -26.67
C THR A 334 -8.29 10.67 -27.37
N SER A 335 -8.14 11.90 -26.90
CA SER A 335 -8.76 13.07 -27.48
C SER A 335 -7.83 14.29 -27.34
N THR A 336 -7.86 15.21 -28.30
CA THR A 336 -7.05 16.44 -28.25
C THR A 336 -7.65 17.51 -27.33
N CYS A 337 -8.92 17.38 -26.97
CA CYS A 337 -9.62 18.27 -26.05
C CYS A 337 -10.83 17.58 -25.41
N GLN A 338 -11.39 18.14 -24.34
CA GLN A 338 -12.53 17.51 -23.64
C GLN A 338 -13.82 17.47 -24.46
N THR A 339 -13.99 18.44 -25.35
CA THR A 339 -15.15 18.55 -26.25
C THR A 339 -14.85 18.01 -27.64
N CYS A 340 -13.72 17.31 -27.82
CA CYS A 340 -13.32 16.72 -29.10
C CYS A 340 -13.81 15.27 -29.21
N ILE A 341 -13.79 14.73 -30.43
CA ILE A 341 -14.11 13.33 -30.70
C ILE A 341 -12.97 12.46 -30.17
N TRP A 342 -13.32 11.34 -29.55
CA TRP A 342 -12.35 10.39 -29.04
C TRP A 342 -12.01 9.33 -30.08
N SER A 343 -10.72 9.05 -30.23
CA SER A 343 -10.20 7.97 -31.07
C SER A 343 -9.72 6.81 -30.21
N LYS A 344 -9.98 5.59 -30.65
CA LYS A 344 -9.47 4.37 -30.03
C LYS A 344 -8.20 3.91 -30.77
N SER A 345 -7.13 3.64 -30.03
CA SER A 345 -5.90 3.02 -30.55
C SER A 345 -5.87 1.50 -30.34
#